data_AF-A0A0C2CDV9-F1
#
_entry.id   AF-A0A0C2CDV9-F1
#
_cell.length_a   1.000
_cell.length_b   1.000
_cell.length_c   1.000
_cell.angle_alpha   90.00
_cell.angle_beta   90.00
_cell.angle_gamma   90.00
#
_symmetry.space_group_name_H-M   'P 1'
#
loop_
_entity.id
_entity.type
_entity.pdbx_description
1 polymer ?
#
loop_
_entity_poly.entity_id
_entity_poly.type
_entity_poly.pdbx_seq_one_letter_code
_entity_poly.pdbx_strand_id
1 'polypeptide(L)'
;MLVKAMEVTGIEGNYRFTCERVLRLLRANRESLLAVLEAFVYDPVISWRLLEGSEFGNGEVDVQEQIDRLVEQATLHENLCQCYIGWCPFW
;
A
#
# COMPACT_ATOMS: atom_id res chain seq x y z
N MET A 1 0.32 -12.42 12.88
CA MET A 1 0.15 -11.87 14.25
C MET A 1 -0.50 -10.51 14.26
N LEU A 2 -0.10 -9.58 13.38
CA LEU A 2 -0.63 -8.21 13.38
C LEU A 2 -2.16 -8.14 13.21
N VAL A 3 -2.74 -8.94 12.31
CA VAL A 3 -4.20 -9.02 12.13
C VAL A 3 -4.92 -9.47 13.41
N LYS A 4 -4.32 -10.39 14.18
CA LYS A 4 -4.89 -10.90 15.44
C LYS A 4 -4.70 -9.93 16.62
N ALA A 5 -3.77 -8.99 16.51
CA ALA A 5 -3.51 -7.97 17.53
C ALA A 5 -4.44 -6.75 17.42
N MET A 6 -5.20 -6.65 16.33
CA MET A 6 -6.25 -5.66 16.17
C MET A 6 -7.47 -6.01 17.03
N GLU A 7 -8.58 -5.33 16.79
CA GLU A 7 -9.87 -5.60 17.43
C GLU A 7 -10.43 -7.00 17.13
N VAL A 8 -11.48 -7.42 17.85
CA VAL A 8 -12.09 -8.75 17.69
C VAL A 8 -12.67 -9.02 16.29
N THR A 9 -12.97 -7.95 15.54
CA THR A 9 -13.37 -7.95 14.13
C THR A 9 -12.18 -8.03 13.17
N GLY A 10 -10.95 -8.08 13.69
CA GLY A 10 -9.71 -8.14 12.93
C GLY A 10 -9.43 -6.84 12.18
N ILE A 11 -9.30 -6.94 10.86
CA ILE A 11 -9.02 -5.82 9.95
C ILE A 11 -10.29 -5.08 9.49
N GLU A 12 -11.47 -5.66 9.70
CA GLU A 12 -12.77 -5.21 9.16
C GLU A 12 -13.47 -4.11 9.97
N GLY A 13 -12.76 -3.33 10.78
CA GLY A 13 -13.35 -2.16 11.42
C GLY A 13 -12.39 -0.98 11.48
N ASN A 14 -11.81 -0.67 12.64
CA ASN A 14 -11.01 0.55 12.80
C ASN A 14 -9.83 0.63 11.83
N TYR A 15 -9.18 -0.50 11.54
CA TYR A 15 -8.10 -0.57 10.56
C TYR A 15 -8.60 -0.15 9.16
N ARG A 16 -9.59 -0.85 8.61
CA ARG A 16 -10.18 -0.53 7.30
C ARG A 16 -10.70 0.90 7.22
N PHE A 17 -11.46 1.35 8.23
CA PHE A 17 -12.01 2.72 8.27
C PHE A 17 -10.91 3.78 8.24
N THR A 18 -9.83 3.57 8.99
CA THR A 18 -8.68 4.48 9.01
C THR A 18 -7.95 4.47 7.66
N CYS A 19 -7.72 3.30 7.08
CA CYS A 19 -7.11 3.16 5.75
C CYS A 19 -7.92 3.89 4.67
N GLU A 20 -9.25 3.76 4.67
CA GLU A 20 -10.13 4.49 3.76
C GLU A 20 -9.99 6.01 3.90
N ARG A 21 -9.97 6.52 5.13
CA ARG A 21 -9.83 7.96 5.38
C ARG A 21 -8.47 8.47 4.93
N VAL A 22 -7.40 7.74 5.23
CA VAL A 22 -6.04 8.09 4.81
C VAL A 22 -5.96 8.10 3.29
N LEU A 23 -6.46 7.05 2.62
CA LEU A 23 -6.40 6.95 1.17
C LEU A 23 -7.21 8.05 0.47
N ARG A 24 -8.40 8.40 0.99
CA ARG A 24 -9.16 9.57 0.51
C ARG A 24 -8.38 10.87 0.69
N LEU A 25 -7.76 11.08 1.84
CA LEU A 25 -6.99 12.28 2.13
C LEU A 25 -5.77 12.42 1.21
N LEU A 26 -5.06 11.32 0.98
CA LEU A 26 -3.89 11.27 0.08
C LEU A 26 -4.31 11.57 -1.37
N ARG A 27 -5.41 10.97 -1.85
CA ARG A 27 -5.94 11.23 -3.20
C ARG A 27 -6.44 12.68 -3.37
N ALA A 28 -7.10 13.23 -2.35
CA ALA A 28 -7.57 14.63 -2.37
C ALA A 28 -6.42 15.65 -2.42
N ASN A 29 -5.26 15.31 -1.85
CA ASN A 29 -4.06 16.16 -1.84
C ASN A 29 -2.94 15.63 -2.75
N ARG A 30 -3.30 14.89 -3.82
CA ARG A 30 -2.32 14.21 -4.68
C ARG A 30 -1.28 15.17 -5.27
N GLU A 31 -1.68 16.39 -5.63
CA GLU A 31 -0.81 17.37 -6.27
C GLU A 31 0.29 17.85 -5.33
N SER A 32 -0.08 18.15 -4.07
CA SER A 32 0.87 18.54 -3.03
C SER A 32 1.88 17.42 -2.73
N LEU A 33 1.42 16.17 -2.72
CA LEU A 33 2.28 15.01 -2.46
C LEU A 33 3.20 14.71 -3.64
N LEU A 34 2.67 14.75 -4.87
CA LEU A 34 3.45 14.55 -6.09
C LEU A 34 4.50 15.65 -6.24
N ALA A 35 4.20 16.91 -5.93
CA ALA A 35 5.18 17.99 -5.98
C ALA A 35 6.41 17.74 -5.10
N VAL A 36 6.22 17.13 -3.90
CA VAL A 36 7.33 16.76 -3.03
C VAL A 36 8.06 15.51 -3.54
N LEU A 37 7.34 14.52 -4.03
CA LEU A 37 7.91 13.25 -4.51
C LEU A 37 8.65 13.40 -5.85
N GLU A 38 8.16 14.27 -6.74
CA GLU A 38 8.80 14.57 -8.03
C GLU A 38 10.23 15.08 -7.85
N ALA A 39 10.49 15.86 -6.80
CA ALA A 39 11.84 16.32 -6.49
C ALA A 39 12.85 15.16 -6.30
N PHE A 40 12.41 14.02 -5.76
CA PHE A 40 13.25 12.82 -5.59
C PHE A 40 13.34 11.96 -6.86
N VAL A 41 12.34 12.01 -7.73
CA VAL A 41 12.39 11.33 -9.05
C VAL A 41 13.41 11.99 -9.96
N TYR A 42 13.50 13.32 -9.91
CA TYR A 42 14.48 14.10 -10.68
C TYR A 42 15.89 14.08 -10.08
N ASP A 43 16.10 13.47 -8.91
CA ASP A 43 17.44 13.25 -8.38
C ASP A 43 18.20 12.25 -9.28
N PRO A 44 19.32 12.65 -9.91
CA PRO A 44 20.07 11.81 -10.84
C PRO A 44 20.65 10.54 -10.19
N VAL A 45 20.73 10.47 -8.86
CA VAL A 45 21.21 9.28 -8.12
C VAL A 45 20.12 8.24 -7.92
N ILE A 46 18.84 8.62 -8.01
CA ILE A 46 17.69 7.76 -7.67
C ILE A 46 16.89 7.36 -8.93
N SER A 47 16.90 8.18 -9.98
CA SER A 47 16.07 8.00 -11.19
C SER A 47 16.22 6.64 -11.88
N TRP A 48 17.42 6.04 -11.87
CA TRP A 48 17.70 4.75 -12.51
C TRP A 48 17.09 3.55 -11.77
N ARG A 49 16.74 3.68 -10.49
CA ARG A 49 16.12 2.60 -9.68
C ARG A 49 14.59 2.55 -9.78
N LEU A 50 13.95 3.62 -10.24
CA LEU A 50 12.49 3.79 -10.18
C LEU A 50 11.75 3.21 -11.40
N LEU A 51 12.46 2.81 -12.45
CA LEU A 51 11.88 2.38 -13.73
C LEU A 51 11.29 0.97 -13.72
N GLU A 52 11.48 0.18 -12.65
CA GLU A 52 11.12 -1.25 -12.63
C GLU A 52 9.76 -1.55 -11.96
N GLY A 53 9.06 -0.55 -11.40
CA GLY A 53 8.04 -0.79 -10.36
C GLY A 53 6.57 -0.46 -10.64
N SER A 54 6.16 -0.02 -11.83
CA SER A 54 4.75 0.40 -12.05
C SER A 54 3.83 -0.75 -12.48
N GLU A 55 3.54 -1.70 -11.59
CA GLU A 55 2.63 -2.83 -11.89
C GLU A 55 1.16 -2.58 -11.52
N PHE A 56 0.85 -1.48 -10.83
CA PHE A 56 -0.54 -1.07 -10.60
C PHE A 56 -1.04 -0.30 -11.83
N GLY A 57 -1.81 -0.99 -12.69
CA GLY A 57 -2.37 -0.40 -13.90
C GLY A 57 -3.11 0.92 -13.65
N ASN A 58 -2.99 1.85 -14.60
CA ASN A 58 -3.50 3.24 -14.58
C ASN A 58 -5.05 3.39 -14.50
N GLY A 59 -5.77 2.40 -14.00
CA GLY A 59 -7.22 2.48 -13.78
C GLY A 59 -7.53 3.32 -12.54
N GLU A 60 -8.46 4.27 -12.67
CA GLU A 60 -9.01 4.99 -11.53
C GLU A 60 -9.95 4.03 -10.77
N VAL A 61 -9.40 3.35 -9.75
CA VAL A 61 -10.14 2.38 -8.91
C VAL A 61 -10.81 3.11 -7.75
N ASP A 62 -12.01 2.70 -7.35
CA ASP A 62 -12.64 3.24 -6.14
C ASP A 62 -11.76 3.00 -4.88
N VAL A 63 -11.90 3.85 -3.87
CA VAL A 63 -11.13 3.74 -2.62
C VAL A 63 -11.40 2.41 -1.93
N GLN A 64 -12.65 1.95 -1.88
CA GLN A 64 -13.01 0.72 -1.19
C GLN A 64 -12.44 -0.49 -1.92
N GLU A 65 -12.63 -0.54 -3.24
CA GLU A 65 -12.09 -1.60 -4.10
C GLU A 65 -10.54 -1.64 -4.04
N GLN A 66 -9.86 -0.49 -4.02
CA GLN A 66 -8.41 -0.48 -3.87
C GLN A 66 -7.98 -1.08 -2.51
N ILE A 67 -8.70 -0.77 -1.44
CA ILE A 67 -8.37 -1.30 -0.11
C ILE A 67 -8.60 -2.80 -0.05
N ASP A 68 -9.68 -3.30 -0.63
CA ASP A 68 -9.94 -4.73 -0.71
C ASP A 68 -8.79 -5.45 -1.43
N ARG A 69 -8.38 -4.94 -2.60
CA ARG A 69 -7.25 -5.51 -3.36
C ARG A 69 -5.94 -5.47 -2.58
N LEU A 70 -5.64 -4.36 -1.91
CA LEU A 70 -4.39 -4.23 -1.14
C LEU A 70 -4.38 -5.14 0.09
N VAL A 71 -5.50 -5.27 0.79
CA VAL A 71 -5.66 -6.16 1.94
C VAL A 71 -5.52 -7.62 1.50
N GLU A 72 -6.18 -7.99 0.40
CA GLU A 72 -6.07 -9.33 -0.17
C GLU A 72 -4.62 -9.64 -0.55
N GLN A 73 -3.95 -8.75 -1.28
CA GLN A 73 -2.55 -8.92 -1.68
C GLN A 73 -1.61 -9.03 -0.47
N ALA A 74 -1.82 -8.23 0.58
CA ALA A 74 -0.99 -8.24 1.78
C ALA A 74 -1.22 -9.48 2.68
N THR A 75 -2.37 -10.14 2.56
CA THR A 75 -2.73 -11.32 3.36
C THR A 75 -2.66 -12.63 2.58
N LEU A 76 -2.42 -12.56 1.27
CA LEU A 76 -2.33 -13.73 0.41
C LEU A 76 -1.10 -14.58 0.75
N HIS A 77 -1.34 -15.86 1.05
CA HIS A 77 -0.27 -16.80 1.42
C HIS A 77 0.75 -17.00 0.31
N GLU A 78 0.33 -16.93 -0.96
CA GLU A 78 1.23 -17.02 -2.12
C GLU A 78 2.22 -15.86 -2.17
N ASN A 79 1.80 -14.66 -1.76
CA ASN A 79 2.70 -13.50 -1.68
C ASN A 79 3.61 -13.63 -0.45
N LEU A 80 3.04 -14.02 0.69
CA LEU A 80 3.77 -14.14 1.96
C LEU A 80 4.83 -15.25 1.92
N CYS A 81 4.58 -16.36 1.25
CA CYS A 81 5.53 -17.47 1.17
C CYS A 81 6.75 -17.15 0.29
N GLN A 82 6.64 -16.16 -0.60
CA GLN A 82 7.74 -15.67 -1.44
C GLN A 82 8.60 -14.61 -0.74
N CYS A 83 8.16 -14.07 0.40
CA CYS A 83 8.94 -13.08 1.14
C CYS A 83 10.27 -13.66 1.65
N TYR A 84 11.30 -12.83 1.67
CA TYR A 84 12.57 -13.18 2.29
C TYR A 84 12.38 -13.61 3.76
N ILE A 85 13.03 -14.69 4.18
CA ILE A 85 12.80 -15.29 5.49
C ILE A 85 13.08 -14.34 6.67
N GLY A 86 14.06 -13.43 6.52
CA GLY A 86 14.36 -12.42 7.55
C GLY A 86 13.28 -11.37 7.74
N TRP A 87 12.34 -11.27 6.79
CA TRP A 87 11.14 -10.43 6.90
C TRP A 87 10.06 -11.05 7.80
N CYS A 88 10.22 -12.31 8.19
CA CYS A 88 9.34 -13.04 9.10
C CYS A 88 7.84 -13.00 8.68
N PRO A 89 7.49 -13.45 7.47
CA PRO A 89 6.14 -13.28 6.90
C PRO A 89 5.03 -14.03 7.64
N PHE A 90 5.38 -15.04 8.45
CA PHE A 90 4.43 -15.87 9.19
C PHE A 90 4.19 -15.39 10.63
N TRP A 91 4.85 -14.29 11.04
CA TRP A 91 4.67 -13.75 12.38
C TRP A 91 3.28 -13.16 12.53
#